data_AF-A0A9D8IS60-F1
#
_entry.id   AF-A0A9D8IS60-F1
#
_cell.length_a   1.000
_cell.length_b   1.000
_cell.length_c   1.000
_cell.angle_alpha   90.00
_cell.angle_beta   90.00
_cell.angle_gamma   90.00
#
_symmetry.space_group_name_H-M   'P 1'
#
loop_
_entity.id
_entity.type
_entity.pdbx_description
1 polymer ?
#
loop_
_entity_poly.entity_id
_entity_poly.type
_entity_poly.pdbx_seq_one_letter_code
_entity_poly.pdbx_strand_id
1 'polypeptide(L)'
;MAESDPPKPPSNPNPQPGGPQQPQLALTRHEKRTFTAQTVHLAGNAFIDCVFDGCTLVLTNAPWFSQNTQFRRCNWRIEYDILWGAPESRSQLRRVLDLIDGALDARS
;
A
#
# COMPACT_ATOMS: atom_id res chain seq x y z
N MET A 1 -46.83 -36.54 0.81
CA MET A 1 -46.87 -36.00 -0.56
C MET A 1 -45.63 -35.16 -0.73
N ALA A 2 -44.68 -35.64 -1.53
CA ALA A 2 -43.41 -34.99 -1.80
C ALA A 2 -43.57 -34.14 -3.07
N GLU A 3 -43.16 -32.87 -3.03
CA GLU A 3 -43.11 -32.01 -4.19
C GLU A 3 -41.63 -31.72 -4.49
N SER A 4 -41.19 -32.15 -5.67
CA SER A 4 -39.81 -32.12 -6.12
C SER A 4 -39.56 -30.79 -6.85
N ASP A 5 -38.56 -30.01 -6.41
CA ASP A 5 -38.14 -28.79 -7.10
C ASP A 5 -37.65 -29.08 -8.54
N PRO A 6 -37.93 -28.20 -9.52
CA PRO A 6 -37.48 -28.37 -10.90
C PRO A 6 -35.98 -28.10 -11.08
N PRO A 7 -35.30 -28.78 -12.03
CA PRO A 7 -33.87 -28.62 -12.24
C PRO A 7 -33.52 -27.26 -12.86
N LYS A 8 -32.52 -26.58 -12.26
CA LYS A 8 -31.95 -25.33 -12.76
C LYS A 8 -31.23 -25.56 -14.11
N PRO A 9 -31.42 -24.70 -15.12
CA PRO A 9 -30.74 -24.83 -16.41
C PRO A 9 -29.23 -24.58 -16.28
N PRO A 10 -28.39 -25.21 -17.13
CA PRO A 10 -26.94 -25.05 -17.08
C PRO A 10 -26.54 -23.63 -17.46
N SER A 11 -25.69 -23.01 -16.64
CA SER A 11 -25.09 -21.71 -16.92
C SER A 11 -23.93 -21.90 -17.89
N ASN A 12 -24.08 -21.37 -19.11
CA ASN A 12 -23.05 -21.41 -20.13
C ASN A 12 -21.94 -20.38 -19.79
N PRO A 13 -20.64 -20.73 -19.83
CA PRO A 13 -19.55 -19.82 -19.54
C PRO A 13 -19.18 -19.04 -20.81
N ASN A 14 -19.85 -17.93 -21.07
CA ASN A 14 -19.37 -17.00 -22.09
C ASN A 14 -18.55 -15.87 -21.43
N PRO A 15 -17.35 -15.52 -21.92
CA PRO A 15 -16.54 -14.43 -21.35
C PRO A 15 -17.20 -13.08 -21.62
N GLN A 16 -17.58 -12.35 -20.57
CA GLN A 16 -18.05 -10.97 -20.70
C GLN A 16 -16.86 -10.03 -20.99
N PRO A 17 -16.91 -9.21 -22.05
CA PRO A 17 -15.87 -8.23 -22.33
C PRO A 17 -16.07 -6.96 -21.50
N GLY A 18 -15.03 -6.55 -20.79
CA GLY A 18 -14.84 -5.16 -20.34
C GLY A 18 -15.74 -4.68 -19.20
N GLY A 19 -15.51 -5.18 -17.98
CA GLY A 19 -15.81 -4.38 -16.80
C GLY A 19 -14.91 -3.13 -16.76
N PRO A 20 -15.32 -2.02 -16.11
CA PRO A 20 -14.45 -0.85 -15.97
C PRO A 20 -13.13 -1.29 -15.35
N GLN A 21 -12.04 -1.19 -16.12
CA GLN A 21 -10.70 -1.40 -15.61
C GLN A 21 -10.51 -0.36 -14.50
N GLN A 22 -10.66 -0.79 -13.25
CA GLN A 22 -10.25 0.02 -12.11
C GLN A 22 -8.80 0.43 -12.40
N PRO A 23 -8.47 1.73 -12.40
CA PRO A 23 -7.11 2.16 -12.65
C PRO A 23 -6.23 1.47 -11.61
N GLN A 24 -5.48 0.47 -12.05
CA GLN A 24 -4.48 -0.17 -11.22
C GLN A 24 -3.48 0.93 -10.91
N LEU A 25 -3.47 1.39 -9.65
CA LEU A 25 -2.54 2.39 -9.17
C LEU A 25 -1.12 1.84 -9.36
N ALA A 26 -0.49 2.24 -10.47
CA ALA A 26 0.85 1.81 -10.81
C ALA A 26 1.83 2.65 -10.00
N LEU A 27 2.53 2.02 -9.06
CA LEU A 27 3.59 2.65 -8.30
C LEU A 27 4.88 2.67 -9.12
N THR A 28 5.63 3.78 -9.04
CA THR A 28 6.97 3.87 -9.62
C THR A 28 7.94 3.03 -8.80
N ARG A 29 8.49 1.98 -9.41
CA ARG A 29 9.36 1.01 -8.71
C ARG A 29 10.82 1.48 -8.66
N HIS A 30 11.41 1.39 -7.47
CA HIS A 30 12.83 1.57 -7.18
C HIS A 30 13.36 0.31 -6.50
N GLU A 31 14.47 -0.23 -6.98
CA GLU A 31 15.05 -1.47 -6.44
C GLU A 31 16.55 -1.31 -6.22
N LYS A 32 17.05 -1.78 -5.07
CA LYS A 32 18.50 -1.81 -4.72
C LYS A 32 19.18 -0.45 -4.83
N ARG A 33 18.46 0.63 -4.51
CA ARG A 33 18.96 2.01 -4.54
C ARG A 33 19.30 2.50 -3.15
N THR A 34 20.33 3.35 -3.08
CA THR A 34 20.63 4.15 -1.89
C THR A 34 20.24 5.60 -2.14
N PHE A 35 19.42 6.16 -1.28
CA PHE A 35 19.05 7.57 -1.26
C PHE A 35 19.81 8.23 -0.12
N THR A 36 20.58 9.27 -0.41
CA THR A 36 21.43 9.94 0.59
C THR A 36 21.24 11.45 0.57
N ALA A 37 21.11 12.07 1.75
CA ALA A 37 21.11 13.52 1.94
C ALA A 37 20.09 14.30 1.07
N GLN A 38 18.93 13.69 0.80
CA GLN A 38 17.89 14.30 -0.04
C GLN A 38 16.50 14.16 0.59
N THR A 39 15.54 14.87 0.01
CA THR A 39 14.12 14.70 0.34
C THR A 39 13.50 13.67 -0.59
N VAL A 40 12.84 12.65 -0.03
CA VAL A 40 12.14 11.61 -0.80
C VAL A 40 10.65 11.65 -0.49
N HIS A 41 9.83 11.85 -1.52
CA HIS A 41 8.38 11.72 -1.43
C HIS A 41 7.99 10.26 -1.65
N LEU A 42 7.36 9.64 -0.64
CA LEU A 42 7.01 8.22 -0.70
C LEU A 42 5.81 7.95 -1.62
N ALA A 43 4.86 8.90 -1.65
CA ALA A 43 3.65 8.85 -2.45
C ALA A 43 3.92 8.44 -3.91
N GLY A 44 3.19 7.43 -4.40
CA GLY A 44 3.28 6.95 -5.77
C GLY A 44 4.50 6.07 -6.07
N ASN A 45 5.31 5.71 -5.07
CA ASN A 45 6.52 4.93 -5.25
C ASN A 45 6.49 3.58 -4.51
N ALA A 46 7.20 2.61 -5.06
CA ALA A 46 7.47 1.30 -4.46
C ALA A 46 8.99 1.12 -4.30
N PHE A 47 9.46 0.87 -3.08
CA PHE A 47 10.89 0.73 -2.77
C PHE A 47 11.20 -0.69 -2.30
N ILE A 48 12.10 -1.38 -3.00
CA ILE A 48 12.46 -2.77 -2.72
C ILE A 48 13.98 -2.83 -2.49
N ASP A 49 14.42 -3.44 -1.39
CA ASP A 49 15.84 -3.58 -1.03
C ASP A 49 16.61 -2.23 -1.02
N CYS A 50 15.93 -1.13 -0.67
CA CYS A 50 16.51 0.21 -0.71
C CYS A 50 17.07 0.65 0.65
N VAL A 51 18.06 1.53 0.61
CA VAL A 51 18.64 2.17 1.81
C VAL A 51 18.41 3.68 1.74
N PHE A 52 17.92 4.25 2.82
CA PHE A 52 17.77 5.69 3.00
C PHE A 52 18.70 6.12 4.12
N ASP A 53 19.62 7.05 3.85
CA ASP A 53 20.61 7.49 4.84
C ASP A 53 20.73 9.01 4.90
N GLY A 54 20.42 9.59 6.07
CA GLY A 54 20.45 11.04 6.29
C GLY A 54 19.43 11.80 5.42
N CYS A 55 18.31 11.17 5.07
CA CYS A 55 17.28 11.75 4.21
C CYS A 55 16.18 12.47 5.02
N THR A 56 15.35 13.23 4.31
CA THR A 56 14.02 13.61 4.79
C THR A 56 12.98 12.83 4.00
N LEU A 57 12.09 12.12 4.68
CA LEU A 57 11.03 11.32 4.07
C LEU A 57 9.71 12.06 4.23
N VAL A 58 9.01 12.29 3.13
CA VAL A 58 7.69 12.93 3.12
C VAL A 58 6.64 11.86 2.84
N LEU A 59 5.77 11.66 3.81
CA LEU A 59 4.68 10.70 3.79
C LEU A 59 3.34 11.43 3.79
N THR A 60 2.47 11.08 2.84
CA THR A 60 1.11 11.60 2.73
C THR A 60 0.09 10.46 2.71
N ASN A 61 -1.21 10.76 2.64
CA ASN A 61 -2.27 9.76 2.47
C ASN A 61 -2.20 8.96 1.14
N ALA A 62 -1.33 9.34 0.21
CA ALA A 62 -1.24 8.69 -1.10
C ALA A 62 -0.56 7.30 -1.01
N PRO A 63 -0.95 6.33 -1.86
CA PRO A 63 -0.39 4.98 -1.82
C PRO A 63 1.11 4.94 -2.08
N TRP A 64 1.79 4.07 -1.35
CA TRP A 64 3.22 3.78 -1.51
C TRP A 64 3.50 2.37 -0.98
N PHE A 65 4.68 1.83 -1.27
CA PHE A 65 5.07 0.49 -0.84
C PHE A 65 6.56 0.44 -0.46
N SER A 66 6.89 -0.34 0.57
CA SER A 66 8.26 -0.71 0.90
C SER A 66 8.38 -2.19 1.22
N GLN A 67 9.51 -2.77 0.85
CA GLN A 67 9.90 -4.11 1.23
C GLN A 67 11.41 -4.16 1.48
N ASN A 68 11.82 -4.67 2.64
CA ASN A 68 13.22 -4.83 3.01
C ASN A 68 14.01 -3.52 2.87
N THR A 69 13.40 -2.41 3.31
CA THR A 69 14.02 -1.08 3.25
C THR A 69 14.64 -0.71 4.58
N GLN A 70 15.78 -0.01 4.54
CA GLN A 70 16.45 0.46 5.75
C GLN A 70 16.42 1.99 5.81
N PHE A 71 15.88 2.53 6.90
CA PHE A 71 15.85 3.97 7.16
C PHE A 71 16.87 4.31 8.25
N ARG A 72 17.93 5.05 7.88
CA ARG A 72 19.04 5.40 8.77
C ARG A 72 19.11 6.91 8.93
N ARG A 73 19.02 7.40 10.17
CA ARG A 73 19.16 8.84 10.49
C ARG A 73 18.26 9.74 9.63
N CYS A 74 17.08 9.26 9.27
CA CYS A 74 16.14 9.99 8.41
C CYS A 74 15.17 10.81 9.27
N ASN A 75 14.87 12.03 8.83
CA ASN A 75 13.75 12.82 9.37
C ASN A 75 12.46 12.41 8.66
N TRP A 76 11.36 12.27 9.40
CA TRP A 76 10.04 11.97 8.83
C TRP A 76 9.13 13.19 8.91
N ARG A 77 8.57 13.59 7.77
CA ARG A 77 7.47 14.56 7.67
C ARG A 77 6.21 13.80 7.31
N ILE A 78 5.24 13.79 8.23
CA ILE A 78 3.98 13.06 8.07
C ILE A 78 2.87 14.08 7.87
N GLU A 79 2.30 14.08 6.68
CA GLU A 79 1.21 14.96 6.25
C GLU A 79 -0.04 14.08 6.04
N TYR A 80 -0.74 13.77 7.13
CA TYR A 80 -1.89 12.86 7.12
C TYR A 80 -3.19 13.57 7.51
N ASP A 81 -4.19 13.46 6.65
CA ASP A 81 -5.58 13.73 7.02
C ASP A 81 -6.17 12.48 7.68
N ILE A 82 -6.60 12.62 8.92
CA ILE A 82 -7.19 11.52 9.69
C ILE A 82 -8.65 11.86 9.97
N LEU A 83 -9.56 11.12 9.33
CA LEU A 83 -10.95 11.13 9.72
C LEU A 83 -11.12 10.34 11.01
N TRP A 84 -11.29 11.04 12.14
CA TRP A 84 -11.33 10.40 13.46
C TRP A 84 -12.47 9.38 13.63
N GLY A 85 -13.59 9.60 12.92
CA GLY A 85 -14.74 8.69 12.90
C GLY A 85 -14.52 7.39 12.12
N ALA A 86 -13.43 7.28 11.34
CA ALA A 86 -13.08 6.09 10.57
C ALA A 86 -11.98 5.28 11.31
N PRO A 87 -12.30 4.08 11.83
CA PRO A 87 -11.31 3.20 12.47
C PRO A 87 -10.12 2.85 11.56
N GLU A 88 -10.34 2.77 10.26
CA GLU A 88 -9.34 2.43 9.25
C GLU A 88 -8.25 3.50 9.17
N SER A 89 -8.61 4.78 9.15
CA SER A 89 -7.66 5.90 9.11
C SER A 89 -6.74 5.90 10.33
N ARG A 90 -7.28 5.59 11.52
CA ARG A 90 -6.49 5.48 12.76
C ARG A 90 -5.57 4.26 12.74
N SER A 91 -6.00 3.16 12.12
CA SER A 91 -5.18 1.95 11.97
C SER A 91 -4.02 2.15 10.99
N GLN A 92 -4.23 2.92 9.92
CA GLN A 92 -3.17 3.29 8.98
C GLN A 92 -2.07 4.11 9.65
N LEU A 93 -2.42 5.11 10.47
CA LEU A 93 -1.43 5.87 11.23
C LEU A 93 -0.57 4.97 12.12
N ARG A 94 -1.18 3.99 12.82
CA ARG A 94 -0.41 3.06 13.67
C ARG A 94 0.62 2.27 12.88
N ARG A 95 0.24 1.74 11.71
CA ARG A 95 1.18 1.02 10.84
C ARG A 95 2.36 1.87 10.38
N VAL A 96 2.13 3.17 10.16
CA VAL A 96 3.20 4.12 9.84
C VAL A 96 4.15 4.29 11.02
N LEU A 97 3.63 4.44 12.23
CA LEU A 97 4.44 4.55 13.44
C LEU A 97 5.24 3.26 13.69
N ASP A 98 4.59 2.10 13.55
CA ASP A 98 5.24 0.78 13.65
C ASP A 98 6.43 0.67 12.68
N LEU A 99 6.25 1.07 11.41
CA LEU A 99 7.32 1.11 10.42
C LEU A 99 8.48 2.02 10.86
N ILE A 100 8.19 3.23 11.36
CA ILE A 100 9.19 4.21 11.79
C ILE A 100 9.98 3.68 12.98
N ASP A 101 9.31 3.04 13.92
CA ASP A 101 9.91 2.44 15.12
C ASP A 101 10.72 1.16 14.79
N GLY A 102 10.76 0.76 13.51
CA GLY A 102 11.48 -0.41 13.05
C GLY A 102 10.77 -1.71 13.40
N ALA A 103 9.46 -1.66 13.71
CA ALA A 103 8.63 -2.84 13.70
C ALA A 103 8.54 -3.32 12.25
N LEU A 104 9.42 -4.29 11.97
CA LEU A 104 9.43 -5.26 10.88
C LEU A 104 8.36 -5.00 9.83
N ASP A 105 8.81 -4.76 8.58
CA ASP A 105 8.05 -4.95 7.34
C ASP A 105 6.75 -5.70 7.63
N ALA A 106 5.59 -5.04 7.53
CA ALA A 106 4.30 -5.68 7.75
C ALA A 106 4.23 -6.96 6.92
N ARG A 107 4.57 -8.09 7.55
CA ARG A 107 4.71 -9.38 6.89
C ARG A 107 3.32 -9.98 6.79
N SER A 108 3.15 -10.65 5.65
CA SER A 108 2.06 -11.53 5.19
C SER A 108 0.76 -10.85 4.79
#